data_AF-A0A8X8YT14-F1
#
_entry.id   AF-A0A8X8YT14-F1
#
_cell.length_a   1.000
_cell.length_b   1.000
_cell.length_c   1.000
_cell.angle_alpha   90.00
_cell.angle_beta   90.00
_cell.angle_gamma   90.00
#
_symmetry.space_group_name_H-M   'P 1'
#
loop_
_entity.id
_entity.type
_entity.pdbx_description
1 polymer ?
#
loop_
_entity_poly.entity_id
_entity_poly.type
_entity_poly.pdbx_seq_one_letter_code
_entity_poly.pdbx_strand_id
1 'polypeptide(L)'
;MRFRFQLRLRFCIEFIGFKLTFELPLVGNVAPDFEAEAVFDQEFVQVKLSDYFKKKYVILFFYPLDFTFVCPTEITAFSDRHGEFEKLNTEILGVSVDSVGIALRGLFIIDKEGVIQHSAINNLAIGRSVDETLRTLQALQFVQENPDEVCPTGWKPGEKSMKPLSSARSTLLQYKQLPVTDVIRFVRKELLCNLHLGLK
;
A
#
# COMPACT_ATOMS: atom_id res chain seq x y z
N MET A 1 -21.44 7.93 14.52
CA MET A 1 -20.06 7.76 14.02
C MET A 1 -20.16 7.85 12.50
N ARG A 2 -19.63 8.92 11.88
CA ARG A 2 -19.80 9.18 10.43
C ARG A 2 -18.62 8.57 9.70
N PHE A 3 -18.89 7.61 8.83
CA PHE A 3 -17.88 6.92 8.04
C PHE A 3 -18.09 7.26 6.58
N ARG A 4 -16.99 7.62 5.91
CA ARG A 4 -16.99 7.84 4.47
C ARG A 4 -16.74 6.56 3.69
N PHE A 5 -15.78 5.68 3.95
CA PHE A 5 -15.65 4.44 3.15
C PHE A 5 -15.37 3.21 4.01
N GLN A 6 -16.35 2.32 4.16
CA GLN A 6 -16.17 0.99 4.74
C GLN A 6 -16.59 -0.07 3.72
N LEU A 7 -15.64 -0.80 3.13
CA LEU A 7 -15.97 -1.94 2.26
C LEU A 7 -16.40 -3.13 3.11
N ARG A 8 -17.64 -3.57 2.91
CA ARG A 8 -18.16 -4.77 3.55
C ARG A 8 -18.33 -5.81 2.46
N LEU A 9 -17.32 -6.67 2.31
CA LEU A 9 -17.37 -7.77 1.36
C LEU A 9 -18.47 -8.76 1.77
N ARG A 10 -19.71 -8.56 1.30
CA ARG A 10 -20.69 -9.63 1.19
C ARG A 10 -20.17 -10.57 0.10
N PHE A 11 -19.87 -11.80 0.49
CA PHE A 11 -19.54 -12.88 -0.45
C PHE A 11 -20.61 -12.97 -1.54
N CYS A 12 -20.31 -12.48 -2.73
CA CYS A 12 -20.78 -13.06 -3.97
C CYS A 12 -19.53 -13.39 -4.79
N ILE A 13 -18.75 -14.35 -4.29
CA ILE A 13 -17.71 -14.95 -5.11
C ILE A 13 -18.37 -16.07 -5.89
N GLU A 14 -18.93 -15.74 -7.05
CA GLU A 14 -18.95 -16.71 -8.13
C GLU A 14 -17.50 -16.87 -8.60
N PHE A 15 -16.79 -17.79 -7.94
CA PHE A 15 -15.46 -18.27 -8.34
C PHE A 15 -15.61 -19.06 -9.66
N ILE A 16 -15.79 -18.37 -10.78
CA ILE A 16 -15.57 -18.97 -12.10
C ILE A 16 -14.17 -18.55 -12.55
N GLY A 17 -13.18 -19.39 -12.24
CA GLY A 17 -11.96 -19.48 -13.05
C GLY A 17 -10.67 -18.82 -12.53
N PHE A 18 -10.58 -18.36 -11.28
CA PHE A 18 -9.28 -17.94 -10.75
C PHE A 18 -8.44 -19.17 -10.39
N LYS A 19 -7.46 -19.52 -11.24
CA LYS A 19 -6.33 -20.34 -10.80
C LYS A 19 -5.71 -19.61 -9.60
N LEU A 20 -5.72 -20.26 -8.44
CA LEU A 20 -5.12 -19.74 -7.21
C LEU A 20 -3.59 -19.76 -7.35
N THR A 21 -3.02 -18.87 -8.16
CA THR A 21 -1.62 -18.47 -8.00
C THR A 21 -1.59 -17.56 -6.79
N PHE A 22 -1.15 -18.11 -5.65
CA PHE A 22 -0.94 -17.41 -4.39
C PHE A 22 0.27 -16.47 -4.52
N GLU A 23 0.22 -15.53 -5.47
CA GLU A 23 1.20 -14.46 -5.57
C GLU A 23 0.76 -13.36 -4.62
N LEU A 24 1.50 -13.20 -3.52
CA LEU A 24 1.30 -12.09 -2.61
C LEU A 24 1.31 -10.77 -3.40
N PRO A 25 0.44 -9.81 -3.10
CA PRO A 25 0.55 -8.47 -3.68
C PRO A 25 1.90 -7.88 -3.26
N LEU A 26 2.82 -7.81 -4.21
CA LEU A 26 4.19 -7.37 -3.98
C LEU A 26 4.34 -5.93 -4.44
N VAL A 27 5.02 -5.13 -3.61
CA VAL A 27 5.47 -3.78 -3.98
C VAL A 27 6.15 -3.81 -5.35
N GLY A 28 5.94 -2.79 -6.16
CA GLY A 28 6.42 -2.68 -7.54
C GLY A 28 5.52 -3.35 -8.60
N ASN A 29 4.45 -4.04 -8.21
CA ASN A 29 3.48 -4.63 -9.15
C ASN A 29 2.13 -3.91 -9.10
N VAL A 30 1.34 -4.08 -10.17
CA VAL A 30 -0.04 -3.61 -10.21
C VAL A 30 -0.85 -4.33 -9.13
N ALA A 31 -1.64 -3.57 -8.37
CA ALA A 31 -2.52 -4.09 -7.34
C ALA A 31 -3.58 -5.00 -7.97
N PRO A 32 -3.89 -6.17 -7.37
CA PRO A 32 -5.00 -7.00 -7.82
C PRO A 32 -6.31 -6.21 -7.79
N ASP A 33 -6.96 -6.11 -8.94
CA ASP A 33 -8.25 -5.41 -9.04
C ASP A 33 -9.33 -6.18 -8.28
N PHE A 34 -10.32 -5.45 -7.77
CA PHE A 34 -11.48 -6.01 -7.09
C PHE A 34 -12.69 -5.11 -7.33
N GLU A 35 -13.88 -5.71 -7.22
CA GLU A 35 -15.15 -5.01 -7.17
C GLU A 35 -15.93 -5.52 -5.95
N ALA A 36 -16.45 -4.60 -5.15
CA ALA A 36 -17.06 -4.93 -3.86
C ALA A 36 -18.06 -3.88 -3.40
N GLU A 37 -19.06 -4.34 -2.65
CA GLU A 37 -20.02 -3.46 -1.98
C GLU A 37 -19.34 -2.76 -0.79
N ALA A 38 -19.56 -1.46 -0.68
CA ALA A 38 -19.08 -0.61 0.39
C ALA A 38 -20.20 0.22 0.99
N VAL A 39 -20.00 0.65 2.22
CA VAL A 39 -20.83 1.62 2.91
C VAL A 39 -20.14 2.98 2.81
N PHE A 40 -20.79 3.92 2.14
CA PHE A 40 -20.39 5.33 2.06
C PHE A 40 -21.52 6.22 2.53
N ASP A 41 -21.29 7.06 3.55
CA ASP A 41 -22.31 7.96 4.14
C ASP A 41 -23.63 7.25 4.50
N GLN A 42 -23.53 5.99 4.98
CA GLN A 42 -24.66 5.09 5.32
C GLN A 42 -25.44 4.52 4.13
N GLU A 43 -24.95 4.72 2.90
CA GLU A 43 -25.50 4.12 1.69
C GLU A 43 -24.60 2.99 1.19
N PHE A 44 -25.20 1.98 0.58
CA PHE A 44 -24.46 0.93 -0.11
C PHE A 44 -24.07 1.40 -1.51
N VAL A 45 -22.78 1.35 -1.81
CA VAL A 45 -22.20 1.73 -3.10
C VAL A 45 -21.31 0.60 -3.62
N GLN A 46 -21.24 0.44 -4.94
CA GLN A 46 -20.24 -0.43 -5.56
C GLN A 46 -18.92 0.33 -5.68
N VAL A 47 -17.83 -0.32 -5.28
CA VAL A 47 -16.48 0.23 -5.40
C VAL A 47 -15.62 -0.76 -6.16
N LYS A 48 -14.95 -0.26 -7.21
CA LYS A 48 -13.94 -0.99 -7.96
C LYS A 48 -12.58 -0.32 -7.82
N LEU A 49 -11.53 -1.09 -7.51
CA LEU A 49 -10.20 -0.51 -7.28
C LEU A 49 -9.67 0.22 -8.52
N SER A 50 -9.86 -0.35 -9.71
CA SER A 50 -9.43 0.26 -10.96
C SER A 50 -10.04 1.63 -11.25
N ASP A 51 -11.19 1.96 -10.64
CA ASP A 51 -11.89 3.24 -10.89
C ASP A 51 -11.11 4.45 -10.36
N TYR A 52 -10.19 4.22 -9.42
CA TYR A 52 -9.30 5.23 -8.86
C TYR A 52 -8.04 5.44 -9.69
N PHE A 53 -7.66 4.46 -10.52
CA PHE A 53 -6.46 4.55 -11.34
C PHE A 53 -6.55 5.75 -12.28
N LYS A 54 -5.42 6.41 -12.48
CA LYS A 54 -5.24 7.66 -13.23
C LYS A 54 -5.96 8.88 -12.64
N LYS A 55 -6.67 8.73 -11.52
CA LYS A 55 -7.38 9.81 -10.83
C LYS A 55 -6.75 10.14 -9.49
N LYS A 56 -6.66 9.15 -8.59
CA LYS A 56 -6.22 9.33 -7.19
C LYS A 56 -5.17 8.28 -6.81
N TYR A 57 -4.38 8.60 -5.79
CA TYR A 57 -3.69 7.57 -5.01
C TYR A 57 -4.71 6.83 -4.14
N VAL A 58 -4.40 5.60 -3.73
CA VAL A 58 -5.26 4.81 -2.84
C VAL A 58 -4.47 4.30 -1.65
N ILE A 59 -4.97 4.57 -0.44
CA ILE A 59 -4.57 3.88 0.79
C ILE A 59 -5.58 2.74 1.00
N LEU A 60 -5.17 1.52 0.69
CA LEU A 60 -5.98 0.32 0.91
C LEU A 60 -5.51 -0.34 2.19
N PHE A 61 -6.37 -0.42 3.21
CA PHE A 61 -5.99 -1.04 4.47
C PHE A 61 -7.02 -2.09 4.91
N PHE A 62 -6.50 -3.23 5.33
CA PHE A 62 -7.27 -4.35 5.85
C PHE A 62 -7.32 -4.27 7.37
N TYR A 63 -8.45 -4.68 7.95
CA TYR A 63 -8.58 -4.84 9.37
C TYR A 63 -9.40 -6.10 9.72
N PRO A 64 -9.10 -6.78 10.86
CA PRO A 64 -9.64 -8.11 11.16
C PRO A 64 -11.16 -8.23 11.21
N LEU A 65 -11.82 -7.34 11.94
CA LEU A 65 -13.24 -7.45 12.26
C LEU A 65 -13.76 -6.09 12.77
N ASP A 66 -14.95 -5.70 12.31
CA ASP A 66 -15.72 -4.60 12.89
C ASP A 66 -16.01 -4.86 14.39
N PHE A 67 -16.05 -3.80 15.21
CA PHE A 67 -16.40 -3.86 16.66
C PHE A 67 -15.41 -4.60 17.59
N THR A 68 -14.13 -4.61 17.26
CA THR A 68 -13.04 -5.06 18.17
C THR A 68 -12.36 -3.87 18.88
N PHE A 69 -11.20 -4.06 19.52
CA PHE A 69 -10.55 -3.04 20.37
C PHE A 69 -9.65 -2.04 19.63
N VAL A 70 -8.82 -2.52 18.68
CA VAL A 70 -7.85 -1.68 17.95
C VAL A 70 -8.41 -1.17 16.61
N CYS A 71 -9.30 -1.94 15.96
CA CYS A 71 -9.86 -1.54 14.67
C CYS A 71 -10.61 -0.19 14.74
N PRO A 72 -11.45 0.11 15.74
CA PRO A 72 -12.13 1.40 15.81
C PRO A 72 -11.18 2.58 15.95
N THR A 73 -10.04 2.41 16.63
CA THR A 73 -9.07 3.49 16.81
C THR A 73 -8.35 3.79 15.50
N GLU A 74 -7.92 2.76 14.76
CA GLU A 74 -7.28 2.94 13.45
C GLU A 74 -8.23 3.62 12.47
N ILE A 75 -9.48 3.15 12.38
CA ILE A 75 -10.37 3.69 11.36
C ILE A 75 -10.85 5.11 11.71
N THR A 76 -11.09 5.39 13.00
CA THR A 76 -11.39 6.76 13.44
C THR A 76 -10.22 7.69 13.15
N ALA A 77 -8.99 7.26 13.41
CA ALA A 77 -7.79 8.07 13.13
C ALA A 77 -7.63 8.39 11.63
N PHE A 78 -7.93 7.46 10.73
CA PHE A 78 -7.95 7.72 9.29
C PHE A 78 -9.13 8.63 8.88
N SER A 79 -10.31 8.42 9.46
CA SER A 79 -11.51 9.22 9.16
C SER A 79 -11.35 10.68 9.57
N ASP A 80 -10.89 10.93 10.81
CA ASP A 80 -10.70 12.27 11.36
C ASP A 80 -9.68 13.08 10.55
N ARG A 81 -8.72 12.38 9.92
CA ARG A 81 -7.65 12.97 9.11
C ARG A 81 -7.88 12.81 7.61
N HIS A 82 -9.05 12.35 7.17
CA HIS A 82 -9.36 12.12 5.74
C HIS A 82 -9.12 13.37 4.88
N GLY A 83 -9.42 14.54 5.42
CA GLY A 83 -9.17 15.82 4.74
C GLY A 83 -7.70 16.12 4.44
N GLU A 84 -6.74 15.51 5.14
CA GLU A 84 -5.31 15.60 4.80
C GLU A 84 -4.99 14.77 3.54
N PHE A 85 -5.56 13.57 3.43
CA PHE A 85 -5.39 12.69 2.29
C PHE A 85 -6.12 13.21 1.05
N GLU A 86 -7.31 13.77 1.23
CA GLU A 86 -8.09 14.38 0.15
C GLU A 86 -7.32 15.53 -0.52
N LYS A 87 -6.65 16.39 0.27
CA LYS A 87 -5.77 17.45 -0.23
C LYS A 87 -4.57 16.93 -1.02
N LEU A 88 -4.12 15.72 -0.71
CA LEU A 88 -3.06 15.02 -1.45
C LEU A 88 -3.63 14.15 -2.58
N ASN A 89 -4.87 14.39 -3.02
CA ASN A 89 -5.53 13.64 -4.10
C ASN A 89 -5.48 12.11 -3.88
N THR A 90 -5.80 11.70 -2.65
CA THR A 90 -5.71 10.32 -2.19
C THR A 90 -7.03 9.87 -1.59
N GLU A 91 -7.48 8.66 -1.93
CA GLU A 91 -8.64 8.02 -1.30
C GLU A 91 -8.21 6.97 -0.29
N ILE A 92 -9.00 6.77 0.77
CA ILE A 92 -8.77 5.75 1.78
C ILE A 92 -9.87 4.70 1.71
N LEU A 93 -9.49 3.43 1.56
CA LEU A 93 -10.39 2.28 1.51
C LEU A 93 -10.08 1.33 2.67
N GLY A 94 -11.00 1.21 3.62
CA GLY A 94 -10.95 0.22 4.70
C GLY A 94 -11.69 -1.05 4.30
N VAL A 95 -11.04 -2.22 4.42
CA VAL A 95 -11.61 -3.53 4.06
C VAL A 95 -11.58 -4.49 5.25
N SER A 96 -12.71 -5.12 5.54
CA SER A 96 -12.77 -6.28 6.44
C SER A 96 -13.39 -7.49 5.75
N VAL A 97 -13.05 -8.67 6.28
CA VAL A 97 -13.65 -9.96 5.93
C VAL A 97 -14.43 -10.42 7.16
N ASP A 98 -15.58 -9.79 7.43
CA ASP A 98 -16.41 -10.05 8.62
C ASP A 98 -16.82 -11.53 8.79
N SER A 99 -16.57 -12.39 7.79
CA SER A 99 -16.85 -13.82 7.82
C SER A 99 -15.59 -14.67 7.57
N VAL A 100 -15.18 -15.40 8.60
CA VAL A 100 -14.35 -16.63 8.62
C VAL A 100 -12.83 -16.53 8.41
N GLY A 101 -12.27 -15.41 7.97
CA GLY A 101 -10.80 -15.22 7.87
C GLY A 101 -10.34 -13.99 8.65
N ILE A 102 -9.33 -14.09 9.51
CA ILE A 102 -8.72 -12.90 10.10
C ILE A 102 -7.68 -12.36 9.12
N ALA A 103 -8.01 -11.28 8.42
CA ALA A 103 -6.99 -10.51 7.70
C ALA A 103 -6.00 -9.92 8.72
N LEU A 104 -4.70 -10.05 8.46
CA LEU A 104 -3.68 -9.28 9.20
C LEU A 104 -3.91 -7.78 8.96
N ARG A 105 -3.27 -6.92 9.78
CA ARG A 105 -3.36 -5.47 9.63
C ARG A 105 -2.45 -4.99 8.49
N GLY A 106 -2.80 -5.38 7.27
CA GLY A 106 -2.11 -4.98 6.04
C GLY A 106 -2.56 -3.59 5.58
N LEU A 107 -1.62 -2.74 5.21
CA LEU A 107 -1.86 -1.45 4.57
C LEU A 107 -0.99 -1.37 3.32
N PHE A 108 -1.58 -0.87 2.24
CA PHE A 108 -0.94 -0.69 0.95
C PHE A 108 -1.13 0.75 0.47
N ILE A 109 -0.06 1.37 -0.02
CA ILE A 109 -0.12 2.64 -0.75
C ILE A 109 -0.01 2.32 -2.23
N ILE A 110 -1.05 2.66 -2.98
CA ILE A 110 -1.18 2.39 -4.41
C ILE A 110 -1.13 3.74 -5.15
N ASP A 111 -0.30 3.83 -6.16
CA ASP A 111 -0.18 5.04 -6.97
C ASP A 111 -1.28 5.17 -8.03
N LYS A 112 -1.24 6.27 -8.80
CA LYS A 112 -2.20 6.54 -9.87
C LYS A 112 -2.07 5.55 -11.03
N GLU A 113 -0.97 4.81 -11.14
CA GLU A 113 -0.77 3.77 -12.14
C GLU A 113 -1.38 2.44 -11.69
N GLY A 114 -1.89 2.38 -10.45
CA GLY A 114 -2.39 1.17 -9.83
C GLY A 114 -1.27 0.29 -9.27
N VAL A 115 -0.04 0.79 -9.18
CA VAL A 115 1.12 0.04 -8.68
C VAL A 115 1.23 0.20 -7.16
N ILE A 116 1.44 -0.92 -6.47
CA ILE A 116 1.70 -0.94 -5.03
C ILE A 116 3.10 -0.39 -4.78
N GLN A 117 3.21 0.74 -4.10
CA GLN A 117 4.48 1.40 -3.81
C GLN A 117 4.99 1.15 -2.39
N HIS A 118 4.09 0.83 -1.47
CA HIS A 118 4.43 0.54 -0.08
C HIS A 118 3.49 -0.50 0.52
N SER A 119 4.02 -1.31 1.43
CA SER A 119 3.23 -2.19 2.29
C SER A 119 3.71 -2.12 3.74
N ALA A 120 2.75 -2.12 4.66
CA ALA A 120 2.98 -2.29 6.08
C ALA A 120 2.05 -3.40 6.59
N ILE A 121 2.60 -4.42 7.25
CA ILE A 121 1.83 -5.58 7.72
C ILE A 121 2.11 -5.77 9.20
N ASN A 122 1.13 -5.43 10.03
CA ASN A 122 1.21 -5.63 11.46
C ASN A 122 0.45 -6.89 11.89
N ASN A 123 0.93 -7.52 12.96
CA ASN A 123 0.17 -8.54 13.67
C ASN A 123 -1.03 -7.89 14.41
N LEU A 124 -2.00 -8.69 14.82
CA LEU A 124 -3.34 -8.25 15.25
C LEU A 124 -3.34 -7.28 16.44
N ALA A 125 -2.36 -7.39 17.33
CA ALA A 125 -2.24 -6.59 18.55
C ALA A 125 -1.50 -5.25 18.35
N ILE A 126 -0.97 -4.97 17.15
CA ILE A 126 -0.13 -3.80 16.90
C ILE A 126 -0.83 -2.87 15.91
N GLY A 127 -1.29 -1.71 16.38
CA GLY A 127 -1.90 -0.69 15.53
C GLY A 127 -0.89 -0.06 14.56
N ARG A 128 -1.37 0.44 13.43
CA ARG A 128 -0.61 1.21 12.45
C ARG A 128 -0.53 2.70 12.84
N SER A 129 0.37 3.42 12.18
CA SER A 129 0.53 4.86 12.33
C SER A 129 -0.01 5.60 11.10
N VAL A 130 -1.00 6.49 11.31
CA VAL A 130 -1.52 7.38 10.27
C VAL A 130 -0.44 8.39 9.85
N ASP A 131 0.39 8.85 10.79
CA ASP A 131 1.50 9.77 10.50
C ASP A 131 2.51 9.14 9.55
N GLU A 132 2.87 7.89 9.79
CA GLU A 132 3.84 7.19 8.92
C GLU A 132 3.24 6.88 7.54
N THR A 133 1.94 6.62 7.48
CA THR A 133 1.22 6.45 6.22
C THR A 133 1.26 7.75 5.41
N LEU A 134 0.95 8.89 6.04
CA LEU A 134 0.98 10.19 5.41
C LEU A 134 2.39 10.59 4.97
N ARG A 135 3.39 10.38 5.83
CA ARG A 135 4.80 10.66 5.52
C ARG A 135 5.27 9.87 4.30
N THR A 136 4.93 8.58 4.24
CA THR A 136 5.31 7.70 3.13
C THR A 136 4.60 8.07 1.84
N LEU A 137 3.30 8.42 1.90
CA LEU A 137 2.55 8.94 0.76
C LEU A 137 3.18 10.23 0.21
N GLN A 138 3.52 11.18 1.08
CA GLN A 138 4.15 12.44 0.67
C GLN A 138 5.54 12.20 0.06
N ALA A 139 6.33 11.26 0.61
CA ALA A 139 7.60 10.88 0.03
C ALA A 139 7.44 10.27 -1.37
N LEU A 140 6.44 9.41 -1.55
CA LEU A 140 6.09 8.83 -2.86
C LEU A 140 5.73 9.93 -3.88
N GLN A 141 4.85 10.85 -3.51
CA GLN A 141 4.45 11.95 -4.39
C GLN A 141 5.65 12.82 -4.76
N PHE A 142 6.50 13.16 -3.79
CA PHE A 142 7.70 13.94 -4.02
C PHE A 142 8.64 13.29 -5.05
N VAL A 143 8.93 11.99 -4.93
CA VAL A 143 9.84 11.32 -5.88
C VAL A 143 9.22 11.08 -7.27
N GLN A 144 7.89 11.05 -7.36
CA GLN A 144 7.19 10.98 -8.65
C GLN A 144 7.19 12.34 -9.35
N GLU A 145 7.04 13.43 -8.60
CA GLU A 145 7.14 14.82 -9.11
C GLU A 145 8.58 15.25 -9.39
N ASN A 146 9.55 14.65 -8.68
CA ASN A 146 10.99 14.92 -8.82
C ASN A 146 11.74 13.63 -9.19
N PRO A 147 11.67 13.16 -10.45
CA PRO A 147 12.17 11.84 -10.85
C PRO A 147 13.67 11.58 -10.60
N ASP A 148 14.43 12.66 -10.44
CA ASP A 148 15.88 12.68 -10.23
C ASP A 148 16.28 12.77 -8.75
N GLU A 149 15.30 12.75 -7.84
CA GLU A 149 15.52 12.86 -6.41
C GLU A 149 15.01 11.63 -5.67
N VAL A 150 15.62 11.38 -4.51
CA VAL A 150 15.22 10.33 -3.57
C VAL A 150 15.08 10.90 -2.17
N CYS A 151 14.17 10.32 -1.39
CA CYS A 151 13.94 10.69 0.00
C CYS A 151 14.84 9.88 0.94
N PRO A 152 15.69 10.51 1.78
CA PRO A 152 16.46 9.82 2.81
C PRO A 152 15.56 9.20 3.90
N THR A 153 16.18 8.40 4.79
CA THR A 153 15.51 7.83 5.96
C THR A 153 14.86 8.92 6.80
N GLY A 154 13.59 8.72 7.15
CA GLY A 154 12.84 9.65 7.99
C GLY A 154 12.42 10.95 7.31
N TRP A 155 12.68 11.11 6.01
CA TRP A 155 12.35 12.33 5.25
C TRP A 155 10.91 12.79 5.46
N LYS A 156 10.75 14.10 5.61
CA LYS A 156 9.47 14.82 5.67
C LYS A 156 9.44 15.98 4.67
N PRO A 157 8.24 16.45 4.27
CA PRO A 157 8.12 17.62 3.40
C PRO A 157 8.90 18.82 3.94
N GLY A 158 9.69 19.45 3.06
CA GLY A 158 10.56 20.59 3.39
C GLY A 158 11.99 20.20 3.81
N GLU A 159 12.26 18.94 4.10
CA GLU A 159 13.63 18.46 4.38
C GLU A 159 14.41 18.20 3.09
N LYS A 160 15.76 18.21 3.22
CA LYS A 160 16.65 18.00 2.09
C LYS A 160 16.51 16.57 1.53
N SER A 161 16.21 16.49 0.25
CA SER A 161 16.31 15.27 -0.57
C SER A 161 17.75 15.00 -1.01
N MET A 162 17.97 13.90 -1.71
CA MET A 162 19.26 13.55 -2.29
C MET A 162 19.13 13.29 -3.79
N LYS A 163 20.14 13.71 -4.56
CA LYS A 163 20.29 13.30 -5.96
C LYS A 163 21.25 12.12 -6.01
N PRO A 164 20.84 10.96 -6.55
CA PRO A 164 21.73 9.83 -6.70
C PRO A 164 22.86 10.16 -7.68
N LEU A 165 24.07 9.68 -7.39
CA LEU A 165 25.21 9.78 -8.30
C LEU A 165 24.85 9.15 -9.66
N SER A 166 25.47 9.64 -10.73
CA SER A 166 25.20 9.16 -12.10
C SER A 166 25.34 7.64 -12.26
N SER A 167 26.27 7.01 -11.53
CA SER A 167 26.46 5.56 -11.48
C SER A 167 25.35 4.80 -10.75
N ALA A 168 24.68 5.42 -9.77
CA ALA A 168 23.57 4.84 -9.02
C ALA A 168 22.19 5.17 -9.63
N ARG A 169 22.13 6.18 -10.50
CA ARG A 169 20.90 6.61 -11.18
C ARG A 169 20.38 5.52 -12.12
N SER A 170 21.26 4.85 -12.85
CA SER A 170 20.91 3.68 -13.67
C SER A 170 20.33 2.54 -12.83
N THR A 171 20.88 2.30 -11.64
CA THR A 171 20.38 1.28 -10.70
C THR A 171 19.00 1.65 -10.14
N LEU A 172 18.75 2.92 -9.79
CA LEU A 172 17.42 3.38 -9.33
C LEU A 172 16.36 3.30 -10.43
N LEU A 173 16.71 3.66 -11.67
CA LEU A 173 15.84 3.47 -12.83
C LEU A 173 15.53 1.98 -13.06
N GLN A 174 16.51 1.11 -12.83
CA GLN A 174 16.30 -0.34 -12.87
C GLN A 174 15.39 -0.83 -11.73
N TYR A 175 15.56 -0.32 -10.50
CA TYR A 175 14.68 -0.66 -9.36
C TYR A 175 13.24 -0.19 -9.54
N LYS A 176 13.01 0.94 -10.23
CA LYS A 176 11.66 1.39 -10.62
C LYS A 176 10.94 0.42 -11.56
N GLN A 177 11.67 -0.48 -12.23
CA GLN A 177 11.13 -1.44 -13.21
C GLN A 177 11.17 -2.89 -12.73
N LEU A 178 11.85 -3.17 -11.61
CA LEU A 178 11.99 -4.53 -11.10
C LEU A 178 10.84 -4.85 -10.11
N PRO A 179 10.08 -5.93 -10.32
CA PRO A 179 9.14 -6.41 -9.31
C PRO A 179 9.92 -6.81 -8.05
N VAL A 180 9.38 -6.55 -6.85
CA VAL A 180 10.11 -6.78 -5.58
C VAL A 180 10.57 -8.24 -5.38
N THR A 181 9.94 -9.21 -6.05
CA THR A 181 10.45 -10.59 -6.14
C THR A 181 11.89 -10.66 -6.63
N ASP A 182 12.27 -9.80 -7.56
CA ASP A 182 13.61 -9.78 -8.14
C ASP A 182 14.61 -9.06 -7.24
N VAL A 183 14.18 -8.15 -6.36
CA VAL A 183 15.04 -7.56 -5.32
C VAL A 183 15.45 -8.63 -4.30
N ILE A 184 14.51 -9.44 -3.80
CA ILE A 184 14.82 -10.52 -2.84
C ILE A 184 15.72 -11.58 -3.50
N ARG A 185 15.45 -11.95 -4.76
CA ARG A 185 16.32 -12.87 -5.51
C ARG A 185 17.71 -12.28 -5.79
N PHE A 186 17.79 -10.99 -6.09
CA PHE A 186 19.05 -10.27 -6.33
C PHE A 186 19.89 -10.22 -5.07
N VAL A 187 19.31 -9.84 -3.92
CA VAL A 187 19.97 -9.88 -2.62
C VAL A 187 20.47 -11.30 -2.30
N ARG A 188 19.64 -12.33 -2.53
CA ARG A 188 20.05 -13.72 -2.34
C ARG A 188 21.23 -14.12 -3.25
N LYS A 189 21.23 -13.67 -4.51
CA LYS A 189 22.31 -13.96 -5.47
C LYS A 189 23.62 -13.25 -5.11
N GLU A 190 23.56 -11.98 -4.73
CA GLU A 190 24.71 -11.20 -4.27
C GLU A 190 25.30 -11.72 -2.95
N LEU A 191 24.45 -12.06 -1.97
CA LEU A 191 24.91 -12.69 -0.72
C LEU A 191 25.55 -14.06 -0.98
N LEU A 192 25.01 -14.87 -1.90
CA LEU A 192 25.60 -16.17 -2.25
C LEU A 192 26.91 -16.02 -3.04
N CYS A 193 27.03 -15.02 -3.92
CA CYS A 193 28.27 -14.69 -4.61
C CYS A 193 29.36 -14.25 -3.63
N ASN A 194 29.03 -13.40 -2.66
CA ASN A 194 30.00 -12.95 -1.64
C ASN A 194 30.38 -14.06 -0.65
N LEU A 195 29.49 -15.01 -0.36
CA LEU A 195 29.82 -16.20 0.44
C LEU A 195 30.81 -17.13 -0.27
N HIS A 196 30.72 -17.26 -1.59
CA HIS A 196 31.66 -18.07 -2.39
C HIS A 196 33.05 -17.43 -2.54
N LEU A 197 33.14 -16.10 -2.38
CA LEU A 197 34.39 -15.35 -2.46
C LEU A 197 35.12 -15.22 -1.12
N GLY A 198 34.47 -15.54 0.01
CA GLY A 198 35.07 -15.56 1.35
C GLY A 198 35.57 -16.92 1.85
N LEU A 199 35.57 -17.95 1.00
CA LEU A 199 36.03 -19.32 1.31
C LEU A 199 37.30 -19.73 0.52
N LYS A 200 38.15 -18.75 0.15
CA LYS A 200 39.50 -19.02 -0.37
C LYS A 200 40.55 -18.31 0.48
#